data_AF-U5JB13-F1
#
_entry.id   AF-U5JB13-F1
#
_cell.length_a   1.000
_cell.length_b   1.000
_cell.length_c   1.000
_cell.angle_alpha   90.00
_cell.angle_beta   90.00
_cell.angle_gamma   90.00
#
_symmetry.space_group_name_H-M   'P 1'
#
loop_
_entity.id
_entity.type
_entity.pdbx_description
1 polymer ?
#
loop_
_entity_poly.entity_id
_entity_poly.type
_entity_poly.pdbx_seq_one_letter_code
_entity_poly.pdbx_strand_id
1 'polypeptide(L)'
;MFLNPFLETSLKSLQEYTLIITPEIRQYWKDVGTRIRDIRKSKDKTLDEIAKEANQTESTIWKFENGLCSTSINYALCLRNEYEISFDWIYDGETILKVYKPKTLKGDVLDPVAIGLRLKEIREHLGLNRVEFGKLVGLPCALISMYESGKRTPRITTAQNIKQATKKHLD
;
A
#
# COMPACT_ATOMS: atom_id res chain seq x y z
N MET A 1 6.32 -40.44 23.07
CA MET A 1 5.61 -40.28 21.79
C MET A 1 6.19 -39.03 21.13
N PHE A 2 7.24 -39.20 20.33
CA PHE A 2 7.98 -38.06 19.75
C PHE A 2 7.25 -37.60 18.50
N LEU A 3 6.81 -36.34 18.48
CA LEU A 3 6.30 -35.72 17.27
C LEU A 3 7.44 -35.63 16.25
N ASN A 4 7.13 -35.96 15.00
CA ASN A 4 8.07 -35.95 13.88
C ASN A 4 8.70 -34.53 13.74
N PRO A 5 10.03 -34.38 13.66
CA PRO A 5 10.69 -33.07 13.52
C PRO A 5 10.25 -32.29 12.26
N PHE A 6 9.75 -32.97 11.23
CA PHE A 6 9.13 -32.34 10.07
C PHE A 6 7.79 -31.67 10.42
N LEU A 7 6.99 -32.29 11.29
CA LEU A 7 5.74 -31.72 11.79
C LEU A 7 6.00 -30.56 12.76
N GLU A 8 7.04 -30.62 13.59
CA GLU A 8 7.44 -29.49 14.44
C GLU A 8 7.95 -28.29 13.64
N THR A 9 8.71 -28.53 12.55
CA THR A 9 9.18 -27.45 11.66
C THR A 9 8.01 -26.83 10.89
N SER A 10 7.06 -27.66 10.44
CA SER A 10 5.84 -27.20 9.76
C SER A 10 4.92 -26.46 10.73
N LEU A 11 4.75 -26.94 11.97
CA LEU A 11 4.00 -26.23 13.03
C LEU A 11 4.67 -24.92 13.44
N LYS A 12 6.01 -24.84 13.53
CA LYS A 12 6.73 -23.57 13.77
C LYS A 12 6.54 -22.58 12.62
N SER A 13 6.65 -23.03 11.37
CA SER A 13 6.36 -22.17 10.20
C SER A 13 4.89 -21.75 10.11
N LEU A 14 3.95 -22.60 10.57
CA LEU A 14 2.52 -22.28 10.61
C LEU A 14 2.18 -21.36 11.80
N GLN A 15 2.88 -21.48 12.93
CA GLN A 15 2.77 -20.56 14.07
C GLN A 15 3.33 -19.17 13.72
N GLU A 16 4.41 -19.08 12.94
CA GLU A 16 4.91 -17.82 12.35
C GLU A 16 3.93 -17.21 11.33
N TYR A 17 3.14 -18.04 10.63
CA TYR A 17 2.13 -17.60 9.65
C TYR A 17 0.82 -17.10 10.27
N THR A 18 0.55 -17.37 11.56
CA THR A 18 -0.58 -16.79 12.29
C THR A 18 -0.27 -15.36 12.74
N LEU A 19 -0.36 -14.39 11.83
CA LEU A 19 -0.70 -12.98 12.09
C LEU A 19 -0.04 -12.33 13.33
N ILE A 20 1.26 -12.57 13.57
CA ILE A 20 1.99 -11.70 14.48
C ILE A 20 2.21 -10.39 13.71
N ILE A 21 1.44 -9.37 14.02
CA ILE A 21 1.82 -7.99 13.70
C ILE A 21 3.17 -7.80 14.40
N THR A 22 4.26 -7.94 13.65
CA THR A 22 5.59 -7.80 14.26
C THR A 22 5.72 -6.36 14.80
N PRO A 23 6.48 -6.14 15.87
CA PRO A 23 6.69 -4.80 16.42
C PRO A 23 7.11 -3.78 15.35
N GLU A 24 7.86 -4.23 14.34
CA GLU A 24 8.34 -3.43 13.22
C GLU A 24 7.19 -3.00 12.31
N ILE A 25 6.27 -3.91 11.96
CA ILE A 25 5.08 -3.57 11.15
C ILE A 25 4.17 -2.59 11.91
N ARG A 26 4.04 -2.77 13.23
CA ARG A 26 3.26 -1.84 14.07
C ARG A 26 3.89 -0.46 14.09
N GLN A 27 5.22 -0.38 14.27
CA GLN A 27 5.93 0.88 14.29
C GLN A 27 5.85 1.58 12.92
N TYR A 28 5.97 0.83 11.83
CA TYR A 28 5.81 1.34 10.47
C TYR A 28 4.47 2.07 10.27
N TRP A 29 3.34 1.43 10.61
CA TRP A 29 2.03 2.07 10.46
C TRP A 29 1.84 3.27 11.39
N LYS A 30 2.50 3.28 12.55
CA LYS A 30 2.51 4.42 13.46
C LYS A 30 3.28 5.62 12.87
N ASP A 31 4.38 5.37 12.17
CA ASP A 31 5.16 6.41 11.50
C ASP A 31 4.36 6.98 10.31
N VAL A 32 3.76 6.12 9.49
CA VAL A 32 2.85 6.53 8.41
C VAL A 32 1.67 7.34 8.95
N GLY A 33 1.04 6.87 10.02
CA GLY A 33 -0.06 7.57 10.69
C GLY A 33 0.34 8.95 11.23
N THR A 34 1.56 9.07 11.77
CA THR A 34 2.12 10.34 12.24
C THR A 34 2.28 11.33 11.08
N ARG A 35 2.84 10.89 9.94
CA ARG A 35 2.97 11.75 8.75
C ARG A 35 1.62 12.25 8.24
N ILE A 36 0.62 11.37 8.17
CA ILE A 36 -0.75 11.72 7.77
C ILE A 36 -1.35 12.77 8.71
N ARG A 37 -1.17 12.57 10.03
CA ARG A 37 -1.64 13.51 11.03
C ARG A 37 -0.96 14.87 10.90
N ASP A 38 0.33 14.89 10.62
CA ASP A 38 1.11 16.12 10.46
C ASP A 38 0.66 16.89 9.21
N ILE A 39 0.36 16.20 8.10
CA ILE A 39 -0.27 16.81 6.92
C ILE A 39 -1.59 17.48 7.31
N ARG A 40 -2.50 16.74 7.96
CA ARG A 40 -3.82 17.27 8.34
C ARG A 40 -3.68 18.50 9.23
N LYS A 41 -2.82 18.43 10.25
CA LYS A 41 -2.58 19.54 11.18
C LYS A 41 -1.90 20.73 10.51
N SER A 42 -1.01 20.53 9.55
CA SER A 42 -0.37 21.61 8.77
C SER A 42 -1.37 22.42 7.92
N LYS A 43 -2.58 21.89 7.74
CA LYS A 43 -3.70 22.52 7.03
C LYS A 43 -4.82 22.96 7.96
N ASP A 44 -4.59 22.93 9.27
CA ASP A 44 -5.55 23.30 10.33
C ASP A 44 -6.89 22.54 10.27
N LYS A 45 -6.89 21.31 9.75
CA LYS A 45 -8.11 20.50 9.60
C LYS A 45 -8.38 19.61 10.81
N THR A 46 -9.66 19.52 11.17
CA THR A 46 -10.21 18.52 12.08
C THR A 46 -10.28 17.14 11.42
N LEU A 47 -10.50 16.09 12.22
CA LEU A 47 -10.68 14.73 11.68
C LEU A 47 -11.97 14.61 10.85
N ASP A 48 -13.02 15.35 11.22
CA ASP A 48 -14.30 15.35 10.50
C ASP A 48 -14.18 16.04 9.13
N GLU A 49 -13.48 17.17 9.05
CA GLU A 49 -13.28 17.90 7.78
C GLU A 49 -12.52 17.05 6.75
N ILE A 50 -11.38 16.44 7.14
CA ILE A 50 -10.62 15.59 6.22
C ILE A 50 -11.37 14.30 5.87
N ALA A 51 -12.19 13.78 6.78
CA ALA A 51 -12.99 12.59 6.54
C ALA A 51 -14.04 12.86 5.46
N LYS A 52 -14.72 14.01 5.53
CA LYS A 52 -15.67 14.45 4.49
C LYS A 52 -15.01 14.63 3.14
N GLU A 53 -13.84 15.26 3.08
CA GLU A 53 -13.09 15.46 1.84
C GLU A 53 -12.68 14.14 1.17
N ALA A 54 -12.25 13.16 1.96
CA ALA A 54 -11.78 11.88 1.44
C ALA A 54 -12.88 10.80 1.34
N ASN A 55 -14.15 11.18 1.58
CA ASN A 55 -15.29 10.26 1.65
C ASN A 55 -15.01 9.05 2.57
N GLN A 56 -14.53 9.35 3.78
CA GLN A 56 -14.24 8.40 4.86
C GLN A 56 -15.02 8.79 6.12
N THR A 57 -14.96 7.94 7.15
CA THR A 57 -15.45 8.29 8.48
C THR A 57 -14.32 8.83 9.36
N GLU A 58 -14.65 9.70 10.30
CA GLU A 58 -13.70 10.18 11.32
C GLU A 58 -12.98 9.01 12.02
N SER A 59 -13.73 7.98 12.42
CA SER A 59 -13.20 6.75 13.05
C SER A 59 -12.16 6.06 12.16
N THR A 60 -12.39 6.02 10.85
CA THR A 60 -11.45 5.45 9.89
C THR A 60 -10.15 6.26 9.84
N ILE A 61 -10.24 7.59 9.75
CA ILE A 61 -9.06 8.48 9.73
C ILE A 61 -8.29 8.37 11.04
N TRP A 62 -8.98 8.35 12.18
CA TRP A 62 -8.36 8.16 13.48
C TRP A 62 -7.56 6.85 13.55
N LYS A 63 -8.09 5.74 13.00
CA LYS A 63 -7.36 4.47 12.94
C LYS A 63 -6.11 4.56 12.06
N PHE A 64 -6.17 5.28 10.95
CA PHE A 64 -5.02 5.52 10.08
C PHE A 64 -3.93 6.31 10.80
N GLU A 65 -4.28 7.44 11.44
CA GLU A 65 -3.32 8.32 12.13
C GLU A 65 -2.66 7.66 13.35
N ASN A 66 -3.34 6.71 13.97
CA ASN A 66 -2.80 5.94 15.10
C ASN A 66 -2.09 4.65 14.67
N GLY A 67 -1.97 4.39 13.36
CA GLY A 67 -1.31 3.19 12.83
C GLY A 67 -2.02 1.89 13.18
N LEU A 68 -3.33 1.93 13.46
CA LEU A 68 -4.12 0.75 13.81
C LEU A 68 -4.52 -0.07 12.58
N CYS A 69 -4.53 0.55 11.41
CA CYS A 69 -4.70 -0.13 10.13
C CYS A 69 -4.04 0.63 8.99
N SER A 70 -3.82 -0.07 7.87
CA SER A 70 -3.37 0.54 6.62
C SER A 70 -4.42 1.49 6.05
N THR A 71 -3.97 2.60 5.47
CA THR A 71 -4.84 3.53 4.74
C THR A 71 -5.53 2.87 3.54
N SER A 72 -6.72 3.37 3.19
CA SER A 72 -7.32 3.03 1.88
C SER A 72 -6.53 3.70 0.75
N ILE A 73 -6.53 3.08 -0.43
CA ILE A 73 -5.85 3.64 -1.60
C ILE A 73 -6.49 4.96 -2.06
N ASN A 74 -7.81 5.08 -1.91
CA ASN A 74 -8.55 6.31 -2.22
C ASN A 74 -8.20 7.44 -1.26
N TYR A 75 -7.99 7.14 0.02
CA TYR A 75 -7.55 8.13 1.00
C TYR A 75 -6.15 8.64 0.66
N ALA A 76 -5.22 7.73 0.35
CA ALA A 76 -3.87 8.09 -0.06
C ALA A 76 -3.86 8.93 -1.36
N LEU A 77 -4.73 8.60 -2.32
CA LEU A 77 -4.88 9.40 -3.54
C LEU A 77 -5.46 10.80 -3.26
N CYS A 78 -6.42 10.91 -2.34
CA CYS A 78 -6.94 12.19 -1.88
C CYS A 78 -5.81 13.05 -1.31
N LEU A 79 -4.97 12.49 -0.44
CA LEU A 79 -3.81 13.19 0.11
C LEU A 79 -2.85 13.67 -0.99
N ARG A 80 -2.56 12.79 -1.96
CA ARG A 80 -1.69 13.09 -3.10
C ARG A 80 -2.19 14.24 -3.95
N ASN A 81 -3.46 14.20 -4.32
CA ASN A 81 -4.03 15.16 -5.25
C ASN A 81 -4.36 16.50 -4.59
N GLU A 82 -4.80 16.50 -3.33
CA GLU A 82 -5.17 17.74 -2.63
C GLU A 82 -3.96 18.47 -2.06
N TYR A 83 -2.93 17.73 -1.61
CA TYR A 83 -1.79 18.29 -0.89
C TYR A 83 -0.46 18.18 -1.63
N GLU A 84 -0.47 17.67 -2.87
CA GLU A 84 0.72 17.49 -3.74
C GLU A 84 1.81 16.60 -3.09
N ILE A 85 1.38 15.58 -2.36
CA ILE A 85 2.27 14.68 -1.61
C ILE A 85 2.45 13.36 -2.35
N SER A 86 3.69 12.92 -2.52
CA SER A 86 4.01 11.62 -3.14
C SER A 86 3.54 10.44 -2.29
N PHE A 87 3.15 9.34 -2.93
CA PHE A 87 2.86 8.11 -2.20
C PHE A 87 4.10 7.64 -1.43
N ASP A 88 5.27 7.74 -2.06
CA ASP A 88 6.55 7.38 -1.46
C ASP A 88 6.86 8.20 -0.19
N TRP A 89 6.48 9.48 -0.11
CA TRP A 89 6.66 10.27 1.12
C TRP A 89 5.69 9.83 2.22
N ILE A 90 4.42 9.59 1.89
CA ILE A 90 3.42 9.12 2.87
C ILE A 90 3.88 7.81 3.51
N TYR A 91 4.39 6.87 2.71
CA TYR A 91 4.69 5.50 3.17
C TYR A 91 6.13 5.31 3.62
N ASP A 92 7.10 5.94 2.99
CA ASP A 92 8.53 5.70 3.25
C ASP A 92 9.26 6.94 3.76
N GLY A 93 8.62 8.12 3.75
CA GLY A 93 9.26 9.39 4.11
C GLY A 93 10.30 9.85 3.08
N GLU A 94 10.37 9.18 1.93
CA GLU A 94 11.29 9.49 0.85
C GLU A 94 10.83 10.76 0.13
N THR A 95 11.63 11.82 0.20
CA THR A 95 11.41 13.04 -0.60
C THR A 95 11.89 12.79 -2.01
N ILE A 96 10.98 12.38 -2.89
CA ILE A 96 11.26 12.35 -4.32
C ILE A 96 11.20 13.80 -4.82
N LEU A 97 12.32 14.35 -5.31
CA LEU A 97 12.41 15.68 -5.94
C LEU A 97 11.60 15.81 -7.26
N LYS A 98 10.71 14.86 -7.56
CA LYS A 98 9.72 15.04 -8.61
C LYS A 98 8.61 15.90 -8.03
N VAL A 99 8.55 17.14 -8.50
CA VAL A 99 7.34 17.97 -8.40
C VAL A 99 6.20 17.13 -8.98
N TYR A 100 5.40 16.52 -8.12
CA TYR A 100 4.21 15.80 -8.54
C TYR A 100 3.21 16.85 -9.00
N LYS A 101 3.21 17.14 -10.30
CA LYS A 101 2.10 17.84 -10.93
C LYS A 101 1.02 16.79 -11.17
N PRO A 102 -0.13 16.84 -10.47
CA PRO A 102 -1.23 15.97 -10.84
C PRO A 102 -1.53 16.21 -12.32
N LYS A 103 -1.43 15.15 -13.14
CA LYS A 103 -1.75 15.23 -14.57
C LYS A 103 -3.25 15.43 -14.81
N THR A 104 -4.07 15.30 -13.76
CA THR A 104 -5.51 15.19 -13.85
C THR A 104 -6.20 15.93 -12.70
N LEU A 105 -7.42 16.37 -12.99
CA LEU A 105 -8.24 17.26 -12.17
C LEU A 105 -8.66 16.62 -10.83
N LYS A 106 -9.10 17.49 -9.90
CA LYS A 106 -9.72 17.14 -8.62
C LYS A 106 -10.72 15.98 -8.78
N GLY A 107 -10.51 14.89 -8.03
CA GLY A 107 -11.46 13.77 -7.95
C GLY A 107 -11.13 12.55 -8.81
N ASP A 108 -9.94 12.49 -9.41
CA ASP A 108 -9.52 11.33 -10.21
C ASP A 108 -9.63 10.02 -9.40
N VAL A 109 -10.35 9.06 -9.95
CA VAL A 109 -10.37 7.68 -9.46
C VAL A 109 -9.15 6.98 -10.04
N LEU A 110 -8.44 6.19 -9.23
CA LEU A 110 -7.37 5.33 -9.76
C LEU A 110 -7.93 4.46 -10.88
N ASP A 111 -7.46 4.65 -12.11
CA ASP A 111 -7.81 3.78 -13.23
C ASP A 111 -7.17 2.40 -13.03
N PRO A 112 -7.96 1.35 -12.73
CA PRO A 112 -7.43 0.02 -12.51
C PRO A 112 -6.72 -0.53 -13.76
N VAL A 113 -7.14 -0.10 -14.96
CA VAL A 113 -6.53 -0.52 -16.23
C VAL A 113 -5.14 0.08 -16.36
N ALA A 114 -4.98 1.39 -16.15
CA ALA A 114 -3.66 2.03 -16.14
C ALA A 114 -2.70 1.40 -15.11
N ILE A 115 -3.18 1.09 -13.90
CA ILE A 115 -2.38 0.37 -12.89
C ILE A 115 -1.97 -1.01 -13.39
N GLY A 116 -2.90 -1.75 -13.99
CA GLY A 116 -2.65 -3.08 -14.54
C GLY A 116 -1.61 -3.07 -15.66
N LEU A 117 -1.70 -2.10 -16.57
CA LEU A 117 -0.72 -1.91 -17.65
C LEU A 117 0.67 -1.60 -17.09
N ARG A 118 0.78 -0.66 -16.15
CA ARG A 118 2.05 -0.35 -15.49
C ARG A 118 2.64 -1.57 -14.76
N LEU A 119 1.81 -2.36 -14.09
CA LEU A 119 2.26 -3.58 -13.42
C LEU A 119 2.80 -4.61 -14.42
N LYS A 120 2.11 -4.77 -15.55
CA LYS A 120 2.53 -5.63 -16.66
C LYS A 120 3.86 -5.18 -17.24
N GLU A 121 4.04 -3.88 -17.49
CA GLU A 121 5.31 -3.31 -17.98
C GLU A 121 6.46 -3.61 -17.02
N ILE A 122 6.28 -3.39 -15.71
CA ILE A 122 7.30 -3.69 -14.70
C ILE A 122 7.68 -5.18 -14.74
N ARG A 123 6.69 -6.08 -14.83
CA ARG A 123 6.95 -7.52 -14.91
C ARG A 123 7.71 -7.90 -16.18
N GLU A 124 7.32 -7.35 -17.33
CA GLU A 124 7.94 -7.63 -18.63
C GLU A 124 9.37 -7.08 -18.71
N HIS A 125 9.64 -5.92 -18.11
CA HIS A 125 11.00 -5.37 -17.97
C HIS A 125 11.91 -6.25 -17.11
N LEU A 126 11.34 -7.02 -16.17
CA LEU A 126 12.09 -8.02 -15.39
C LEU A 126 12.24 -9.36 -16.12
N GLY A 127 11.63 -9.52 -17.30
CA GLY A 127 11.66 -10.77 -18.07
C GLY A 127 10.87 -11.92 -17.44
N LEU A 128 9.93 -11.62 -16.54
CA LEU A 128 9.22 -12.64 -15.75
C LEU A 128 7.85 -12.98 -16.32
N ASN A 129 7.47 -14.25 -16.21
CA ASN A 129 6.08 -14.65 -16.39
C ASN A 129 5.25 -14.35 -15.11
N ARG A 130 3.92 -14.44 -15.20
CA ARG A 130 3.03 -14.10 -14.07
C ARG A 130 3.21 -15.00 -12.85
N VAL A 131 3.63 -16.25 -13.04
CA VAL A 131 3.87 -17.19 -11.94
C VAL A 131 5.16 -16.81 -11.21
N GLU A 132 6.23 -16.53 -11.95
CA GLU A 132 7.51 -16.08 -11.39
C GLU A 132 7.36 -14.74 -10.69
N PHE A 133 6.67 -13.79 -11.32
CA PHE A 133 6.42 -12.48 -10.74
C PHE A 133 5.56 -12.60 -9.47
N GLY A 134 4.51 -13.43 -9.50
CA GLY A 134 3.70 -13.74 -8.33
C GLY A 134 4.54 -14.27 -7.17
N LYS A 135 5.46 -15.22 -7.43
CA LYS A 135 6.40 -15.72 -6.41
C LYS A 135 7.33 -14.61 -5.88
N LEU A 136 7.85 -13.75 -6.75
CA LEU A 136 8.72 -12.64 -6.38
C LEU A 136 8.04 -11.65 -5.41
N VAL A 137 6.76 -11.33 -5.65
CA VAL A 137 6.01 -10.35 -4.83
C VAL A 137 5.17 -11.00 -3.71
N GLY A 138 5.19 -12.33 -3.60
CA GLY A 138 4.41 -13.09 -2.61
C GLY A 138 2.90 -13.11 -2.89
N LEU A 139 2.47 -13.08 -4.16
CA LEU A 139 1.06 -13.08 -4.57
C LEU A 139 0.71 -14.26 -5.50
N PRO A 140 -0.52 -14.79 -5.42
CA PRO A 140 -0.98 -15.81 -6.37
C PRO A 140 -1.01 -15.28 -7.81
N CYS A 141 -0.64 -16.12 -8.78
CA CYS A 141 -0.67 -15.78 -10.21
C CYS A 141 -2.05 -15.25 -10.67
N ALA A 142 -3.14 -15.85 -10.16
CA ALA A 142 -4.51 -15.39 -10.45
C ALA A 142 -4.75 -13.94 -10.02
N LEU A 143 -4.15 -13.50 -8.90
CA LEU A 143 -4.28 -12.14 -8.41
C LEU A 143 -3.50 -11.15 -9.27
N ILE A 144 -2.29 -11.52 -9.70
CA ILE A 144 -1.51 -10.74 -10.69
C ILE A 144 -2.32 -10.56 -11.98
N SER A 145 -2.95 -11.64 -12.48
CA SER A 145 -3.80 -11.59 -13.68
C SER A 145 -4.99 -10.63 -13.52
N MET A 146 -5.65 -10.64 -12.35
CA MET A 146 -6.74 -9.71 -12.04
C MET A 146 -6.28 -8.25 -12.00
N TYR A 147 -5.08 -7.98 -11.47
CA TYR A 147 -4.50 -6.63 -11.46
C TYR A 147 -4.12 -6.17 -12.85
N GLU A 148 -3.38 -6.99 -13.62
CA GLU A 148 -2.95 -6.64 -14.98
C GLU A 148 -4.11 -6.40 -15.95
N SER A 149 -5.25 -7.06 -15.72
CA SER A 149 -6.46 -6.87 -16.54
C SER A 149 -7.36 -5.73 -16.05
N GLY A 150 -6.98 -5.02 -14.98
CA GLY A 150 -7.80 -3.96 -14.38
C GLY A 150 -9.09 -4.45 -13.72
N LYS A 151 -9.30 -5.76 -13.59
CA LYS A 151 -10.47 -6.34 -12.91
C LYS A 151 -10.49 -6.05 -11.42
N ARG A 152 -9.32 -5.70 -10.84
CA ARG A 152 -9.18 -5.38 -9.42
C ARG A 152 -8.08 -4.36 -9.21
N THR A 153 -8.29 -3.44 -8.28
CA THR A 153 -7.26 -2.51 -7.80
C THR A 153 -6.46 -3.15 -6.66
N PRO A 154 -5.11 -3.09 -6.66
CA PRO A 154 -4.31 -3.55 -5.54
C PRO A 154 -4.59 -2.72 -4.29
N ARG A 155 -4.49 -3.36 -3.11
CA ARG A 155 -4.46 -2.62 -1.84
C ARG A 155 -3.12 -1.91 -1.70
N ILE A 156 -3.05 -0.90 -0.83
CA ILE A 156 -1.78 -0.20 -0.60
C ILE A 156 -0.67 -1.15 -0.13
N THR A 157 -0.99 -2.08 0.77
CA THR A 157 -0.04 -3.09 1.25
C THR A 157 0.51 -3.95 0.12
N THR A 158 -0.35 -4.29 -0.84
CA THR A 158 0.04 -5.02 -2.06
C THR A 158 0.96 -4.18 -2.94
N ALA A 159 0.65 -2.90 -3.13
CA ALA A 159 1.50 -1.97 -3.89
C ALA A 159 2.87 -1.79 -3.24
N GLN A 160 2.94 -1.74 -1.90
CA GLN A 160 4.18 -1.69 -1.14
C GLN A 160 5.03 -2.95 -1.32
N ASN A 161 4.43 -4.14 -1.28
CA ASN A 161 5.15 -5.38 -1.55
C ASN A 161 5.76 -5.39 -2.95
N ILE A 162 5.00 -4.90 -3.94
CA ILE A 162 5.49 -4.75 -5.32
C ILE A 162 6.63 -3.75 -5.38
N LYS A 163 6.54 -2.58 -4.72
CA LYS A 163 7.65 -1.61 -4.61
C LYS A 163 8.90 -2.26 -4.02
N GLN A 164 8.76 -2.96 -2.88
CA GLN A 164 9.90 -3.57 -2.20
C GLN A 164 10.61 -4.62 -3.07
N ALA A 165 9.84 -5.45 -3.77
CA ALA A 165 10.34 -6.50 -4.62
C ALA A 165 10.95 -5.98 -5.94
N THR A 166 10.37 -4.93 -6.53
CA THR A 166 10.76 -4.41 -7.85
C THR A 166 11.70 -3.20 -7.77
N LYS A 167 11.87 -2.61 -6.57
CA LYS A 167 12.59 -1.35 -6.31
C LYS A 167 12.06 -0.17 -7.15
N LYS A 168 10.79 -0.22 -7.56
CA LYS A 168 10.10 0.85 -8.29
C LYS A 168 9.29 1.71 -7.32
N HIS A 169 9.27 3.02 -7.55
CA HIS A 169 8.45 3.98 -6.82
C HIS A 169 6.96 3.69 -6.98
N LEU A 170 6.15 4.15 -6.02
CA LEU A 170 4.69 4.01 -6.06
C LEU A 170 4.06 5.02 -7.03
N ASP A 171 4.66 6.21 -7.16
CA ASP A 171 4.19 7.27 -8.06
C ASP A 171 4.33 6.99 -9.56
#